data_AF-A0A9X7AXX9-F1
#
_entry.id   AF-A0A9X7AXX9-F1
#
_cell.length_a   1.000
_cell.length_b   1.000
_cell.length_c   1.000
_cell.angle_alpha   90.00
_cell.angle_beta   90.00
_cell.angle_gamma   90.00
#
_symmetry.space_group_name_H-M   'P 1'
#
loop_
_entity.id
_entity.type
_entity.pdbx_description
1 polymer ?
#
loop_
_entity_poly.entity_id
_entity_poly.type
_entity_poly.pdbx_seq_one_letter_code
_entity_poly.pdbx_strand_id
1 'polypeptide(L)'
;MKLLTKFLVIFSLGFMCLHPTISHAASTFIPNVDKEMDMLVSKRTRLYTAINDTKGILDASLIGKMNTQSNIVYDSVTQWQNDIKPKINPTVDNILNYNVTFYSKYNEITQAASKKDMQMVLQLLKQIQGDITGKQSNVALFLNDFNNFNSKIIDSTREFQAFTNTVQAAKVARQNTIDSLYNAGAQNTSQGREAIQKVAVELHMVDTLHFQLATHLQVFQGSNGWIPSPGLLGPLEKFTTNLYKLQAK
;
A
#
# COMPACT_ATOMS: atom_id res chain seq x y z
N MET A 1 43.24 -3.52 -3.14
CA MET A 1 43.00 -3.39 -4.59
C MET A 1 42.03 -4.45 -5.14
N LYS A 2 42.28 -5.77 -4.97
CA LYS A 2 41.37 -6.85 -5.44
C LYS A 2 39.91 -6.79 -4.94
N LEU A 3 39.66 -6.31 -3.71
CA LEU A 3 38.29 -6.16 -3.17
C LEU A 3 37.50 -5.06 -3.89
N LEU A 4 38.15 -3.91 -4.12
CA LEU A 4 37.55 -2.73 -4.75
C LEU A 4 37.23 -2.95 -6.23
N THR A 5 38.08 -3.70 -6.96
CA THR A 5 37.80 -4.08 -8.35
C THR A 5 36.62 -5.05 -8.45
N LYS A 6 36.48 -6.00 -7.50
CA LYS A 6 35.30 -6.88 -7.42
C LYS A 6 34.02 -6.12 -7.08
N PHE A 7 34.12 -5.15 -6.18
CA PHE A 7 33.01 -4.26 -5.81
C PHE A 7 32.51 -3.48 -7.04
N LEU A 8 33.43 -2.95 -7.84
CA LEU A 8 33.11 -2.14 -9.02
C LEU A 8 32.45 -2.94 -10.16
N VAL A 9 32.90 -4.18 -10.41
CA VAL A 9 32.36 -5.07 -11.45
C VAL A 9 30.98 -5.62 -11.06
N ILE A 10 30.77 -5.96 -9.79
CA ILE A 10 29.46 -6.45 -9.33
C ILE A 10 28.46 -5.30 -9.25
N PHE A 11 28.91 -4.10 -8.87
CA PHE A 11 28.07 -2.91 -8.85
C PHE A 11 27.65 -2.50 -10.25
N SER A 12 28.55 -2.47 -11.24
CA SER A 12 28.20 -2.13 -12.63
C SER A 12 27.21 -3.12 -13.26
N LEU A 13 27.36 -4.43 -13.00
CA LEU A 13 26.45 -5.47 -13.49
C LEU A 13 25.07 -5.44 -12.81
N GLY A 14 25.01 -5.15 -11.51
CA GLY A 14 23.75 -5.09 -10.76
C GLY A 14 22.93 -3.83 -11.07
N PHE A 15 23.59 -2.70 -11.27
CA PHE A 15 22.94 -1.40 -11.42
C PHE A 15 22.39 -1.16 -12.83
N MET A 16 23.03 -1.70 -13.87
CA MET A 16 22.57 -1.58 -15.27
C MET A 16 21.31 -2.40 -15.56
N CYS A 17 21.14 -3.56 -14.92
CA CYS A 17 19.96 -4.42 -15.14
C CYS A 17 18.72 -3.98 -14.35
N LEU A 18 18.86 -3.15 -13.31
CA LEU A 18 17.75 -2.68 -12.48
C LEU A 18 17.02 -1.47 -13.08
N HIS A 19 17.66 -0.74 -13.99
CA HIS A 19 17.20 0.57 -14.49
C HIS A 19 15.84 0.51 -15.22
N PRO A 20 15.64 -0.37 -16.22
CA PRO A 20 14.37 -0.43 -16.95
C PRO A 20 13.24 -1.00 -16.09
N THR A 21 13.57 -1.97 -15.22
CA THR A 21 12.60 -2.66 -14.36
C THR A 21 12.03 -1.73 -13.30
N ILE A 22 12.87 -0.92 -12.65
CA ILE A 22 12.42 0.04 -11.62
C ILE A 22 11.58 1.16 -12.26
N SER A 23 12.01 1.70 -13.40
CA SER A 23 11.28 2.77 -14.10
C SER A 23 9.90 2.30 -14.60
N HIS A 24 9.83 1.10 -15.19
CA HIS A 24 8.56 0.52 -15.63
C HIS A 24 7.64 0.17 -14.45
N ALA A 25 8.19 -0.35 -13.34
CA ALA A 25 7.41 -0.62 -12.14
C ALA A 25 6.84 0.66 -11.53
N ALA A 26 7.61 1.75 -11.44
CA ALA A 26 7.14 3.02 -10.89
C ALA A 26 6.04 3.67 -11.75
N SER A 27 6.21 3.68 -13.08
CA SER A 27 5.28 4.30 -14.02
C SER A 27 3.91 3.62 -14.07
N THR A 28 3.84 2.32 -13.78
CA THR A 28 2.58 1.57 -13.71
C THR A 28 1.99 1.55 -12.30
N PHE A 29 2.82 1.59 -11.26
CA PHE A 29 2.39 1.51 -9.87
C PHE A 29 1.63 2.78 -9.41
N ILE A 30 2.17 3.98 -9.68
CA ILE A 30 1.56 5.25 -9.21
C ILE A 30 0.12 5.41 -9.73
N PRO A 31 -0.16 5.30 -11.05
CA PRO A 31 -1.53 5.50 -11.55
C PRO A 31 -2.52 4.45 -11.04
N ASN A 32 -2.06 3.22 -10.80
CA ASN A 32 -2.90 2.17 -10.24
C ASN A 32 -3.31 2.49 -8.80
N VAL A 33 -2.36 2.88 -7.94
CA VAL A 33 -2.70 3.24 -6.55
C VAL A 33 -3.55 4.52 -6.52
N ASP A 34 -3.24 5.52 -7.34
CA ASP A 34 -4.07 6.74 -7.46
C ASP A 34 -5.53 6.42 -7.78
N LYS A 35 -5.78 5.57 -8.78
CA LYS A 35 -7.13 5.14 -9.16
C LYS A 35 -7.87 4.50 -7.98
N GLU A 36 -7.21 3.65 -7.22
CA GLU A 36 -7.81 2.94 -6.09
C GLU A 36 -8.11 3.91 -4.93
N MET A 37 -7.20 4.85 -4.66
CA MET A 37 -7.42 5.92 -3.68
C MET A 37 -8.59 6.83 -4.07
N ASP A 38 -8.70 7.21 -5.34
CA ASP A 38 -9.82 8.01 -5.84
C ASP A 38 -11.15 7.25 -5.69
N MET A 39 -11.14 5.93 -5.93
CA MET A 39 -12.31 5.09 -5.68
C MET A 39 -12.71 5.07 -4.20
N LEU A 40 -11.75 4.96 -3.27
CA LEU A 40 -12.03 5.03 -1.83
C LEU A 40 -12.66 6.38 -1.45
N VAL A 41 -12.09 7.49 -1.95
CA VAL A 41 -12.60 8.84 -1.70
C VAL A 41 -14.03 9.01 -2.23
N SER A 42 -14.30 8.55 -3.46
CA SER A 42 -15.62 8.68 -4.08
C SER A 42 -16.73 7.94 -3.33
N LYS A 43 -16.39 6.90 -2.56
CA LYS A 43 -17.33 6.06 -1.80
C LYS A 43 -17.48 6.48 -0.34
N ARG A 44 -16.65 7.42 0.15
CA ARG A 44 -16.61 7.86 1.55
C ARG A 44 -17.96 8.22 2.13
N THR A 45 -18.63 9.18 1.52
CA THR A 45 -19.89 9.71 2.05
C THR A 45 -20.95 8.61 2.13
N ARG A 46 -20.98 7.69 1.16
CA ARG A 46 -21.94 6.59 1.14
C ARG A 46 -21.69 5.58 2.27
N LEU A 47 -20.43 5.23 2.52
CA LEU A 47 -20.08 4.37 3.65
C LEU A 47 -20.41 5.02 4.99
N TYR A 48 -20.02 6.29 5.20
CA TYR A 48 -20.33 7.00 6.44
C TYR A 48 -21.84 7.11 6.69
N THR A 49 -22.62 7.37 5.64
CA THR A 49 -24.07 7.44 5.74
C THR A 49 -24.63 6.07 6.13
N ALA A 50 -24.25 5.01 5.42
CA ALA A 50 -24.72 3.66 5.71
C ALA A 50 -24.33 3.16 7.12
N ILE A 51 -23.13 3.51 7.61
CA ILE A 51 -22.73 3.22 8.99
C ILE A 51 -23.68 3.93 9.96
N ASN A 52 -23.93 5.22 9.76
CA ASN A 52 -24.76 6.01 10.68
C ASN A 52 -26.25 5.63 10.63
N ASP A 53 -26.78 5.24 9.47
CA ASP A 53 -28.16 4.80 9.31
C ASP A 53 -28.46 3.51 10.09
N THR A 54 -27.43 2.72 10.40
CA THR A 54 -27.56 1.50 11.21
C THR A 54 -27.39 1.73 12.72
N LYS A 55 -27.35 2.99 13.18
CA LYS A 55 -27.37 3.31 14.61
C LYS A 55 -28.70 2.88 15.24
N GLY A 56 -28.61 2.24 16.41
CA GLY A 56 -29.78 1.66 17.10
C GLY A 56 -30.23 0.31 16.52
N ILE A 57 -29.62 -0.13 15.43
CA ILE A 57 -29.86 -1.42 14.76
C ILE A 57 -28.69 -2.38 15.03
N LEU A 58 -27.46 -1.85 14.97
CA LEU A 58 -26.22 -2.54 15.30
C LEU A 58 -25.61 -2.02 16.60
N ASP A 59 -24.72 -2.83 17.16
CA ASP A 59 -23.98 -2.49 18.38
C ASP A 59 -23.18 -1.18 18.23
N ALA A 60 -23.27 -0.31 19.23
CA ALA A 60 -22.65 1.02 19.18
C ALA A 60 -21.12 0.97 19.13
N SER A 61 -20.48 -0.04 19.75
CA SER A 61 -19.03 -0.24 19.68
C SER A 61 -18.61 -0.64 18.26
N LEU A 62 -19.38 -1.51 17.60
CA LEU A 62 -19.15 -1.85 16.19
C LEU A 62 -19.23 -0.62 15.28
N ILE A 63 -20.25 0.23 15.46
CA ILE A 63 -20.40 1.49 14.72
C ILE A 63 -19.20 2.42 14.96
N GLY A 64 -18.75 2.53 16.22
CA GLY A 64 -17.56 3.29 16.58
C GLY A 64 -16.31 2.80 15.85
N LYS A 65 -16.07 1.48 15.85
CA LYS A 65 -14.94 0.86 15.15
C LYS A 65 -14.97 1.09 13.65
N MET A 66 -16.13 0.94 13.00
CA MET A 66 -16.27 1.18 11.57
C MET A 66 -15.95 2.64 11.20
N ASN A 67 -16.43 3.61 11.98
CA ASN A 67 -16.12 5.02 11.76
C ASN A 67 -14.63 5.32 11.96
N THR A 68 -14.02 4.82 13.03
CA THR A 68 -12.58 4.96 13.27
C THR A 68 -11.76 4.37 12.13
N GLN A 69 -12.09 3.17 11.69
CA GLN A 69 -11.38 2.52 10.59
C GLN A 69 -11.57 3.25 9.27
N SER A 70 -12.76 3.79 9.02
CA SER A 70 -13.03 4.62 7.85
C SER A 70 -12.13 5.87 7.85
N ASN A 71 -11.95 6.55 8.98
CA ASN A 71 -11.01 7.67 9.09
C ASN A 71 -9.56 7.25 8.80
N ILE A 72 -9.09 6.13 9.38
CA ILE A 72 -7.74 5.61 9.14
C ILE A 72 -7.48 5.40 7.65
N VAL A 73 -8.46 4.85 6.91
CA VAL A 73 -8.34 4.66 5.45
C VAL A 73 -8.15 5.99 4.73
N TYR A 74 -8.89 7.04 5.08
CA TYR A 74 -8.76 8.35 4.43
C TYR A 74 -7.49 9.10 4.83
N ASP A 75 -7.00 8.88 6.05
CA ASP A 75 -5.69 9.34 6.45
C ASP A 75 -4.61 8.64 5.63
N SER A 76 -4.77 7.34 5.33
CA SER A 76 -3.88 6.61 4.42
C SER A 76 -3.96 7.13 2.98
N VAL A 77 -5.13 7.53 2.48
CA VAL A 77 -5.24 8.22 1.17
C VAL A 77 -4.41 9.51 1.16
N THR A 78 -4.51 10.29 2.23
CA THR A 78 -3.76 11.55 2.38
C THR A 78 -2.25 11.29 2.46
N GLN A 79 -1.86 10.29 3.25
CA GLN A 79 -0.46 9.83 3.38
C GLN A 79 0.09 9.38 2.01
N TRP A 80 -0.71 8.68 1.21
CA TRP A 80 -0.31 8.31 -0.15
C TRP A 80 0.01 9.54 -1.00
N GLN A 81 -0.91 10.51 -1.07
CA GLN A 81 -0.74 11.69 -1.93
C GLN A 81 0.39 12.62 -1.48
N ASN A 82 0.52 12.84 -0.17
CA ASN A 82 1.42 13.86 0.38
C ASN A 82 2.81 13.32 0.73
N ASP A 83 2.92 12.05 1.11
CA ASP A 83 4.16 11.50 1.68
C ASP A 83 4.77 10.42 0.80
N ILE A 84 3.99 9.42 0.37
CA ILE A 84 4.53 8.24 -0.33
C ILE A 84 4.77 8.55 -1.81
N LYS A 85 3.73 8.97 -2.53
CA LYS A 85 3.79 9.23 -3.97
C LYS A 85 4.89 10.23 -4.36
N PRO A 86 5.07 11.38 -3.66
CA PRO A 86 6.11 12.34 -4.04
C PRO A 86 7.53 11.80 -3.87
N LYS A 87 7.75 10.78 -3.02
CA LYS A 87 9.06 10.18 -2.78
C LYS A 87 9.45 9.08 -3.79
N ILE A 88 8.49 8.52 -4.53
CA ILE A 88 8.74 7.39 -5.45
C ILE A 88 9.72 7.80 -6.56
N ASN A 89 9.37 8.79 -7.38
CA ASN A 89 10.21 9.20 -8.51
C ASN A 89 11.58 9.71 -8.05
N PRO A 90 11.70 10.57 -7.02
CA PRO A 90 13.01 10.95 -6.50
C PRO A 90 13.85 9.76 -6.04
N THR A 91 13.26 8.75 -5.38
CA THR A 91 13.99 7.55 -4.95
C THR A 91 14.47 6.73 -6.14
N VAL A 92 13.61 6.56 -7.15
CA VAL A 92 13.94 5.90 -8.41
C VAL A 92 15.05 6.66 -9.12
N ASP A 93 14.89 7.95 -9.37
CA ASP A 93 15.86 8.82 -10.03
C ASP A 93 17.21 8.86 -9.29
N ASN A 94 17.19 8.80 -7.96
CA ASN A 94 18.40 8.75 -7.15
C ASN A 94 19.25 7.52 -7.46
N ILE A 95 18.60 6.39 -7.72
CA ILE A 95 19.24 5.18 -8.24
C ILE A 95 19.61 5.41 -9.71
N LEU A 96 18.62 5.63 -10.58
CA LEU A 96 18.77 5.68 -12.03
C LEU A 96 19.86 6.65 -12.53
N ASN A 97 19.96 7.84 -11.93
CA ASN A 97 20.86 8.90 -12.39
C ASN A 97 22.30 8.74 -11.88
N TYR A 98 22.57 7.81 -10.95
CA TYR A 98 23.93 7.62 -10.45
C TYR A 98 24.88 7.06 -11.50
N ASN A 99 24.35 6.43 -12.56
CA ASN A 99 25.16 5.80 -13.60
C ASN A 99 26.14 6.80 -14.24
N VAL A 100 25.69 8.03 -14.53
CA VAL A 100 26.54 9.08 -15.13
C VAL A 100 27.67 9.48 -14.17
N THR A 101 27.35 9.71 -12.89
CA THR A 101 28.35 10.04 -11.87
C THR A 101 29.35 8.91 -11.67
N PHE A 102 28.88 7.65 -11.64
CA PHE A 102 29.73 6.48 -11.54
C PHE A 102 30.68 6.36 -12.73
N TYR A 103 30.19 6.51 -13.95
CA TYR A 103 31.04 6.48 -15.16
C TYR A 103 32.10 7.58 -15.16
N SER A 104 31.75 8.82 -14.76
CA SER A 104 32.74 9.90 -14.62
C SER A 104 33.84 9.51 -13.63
N LYS A 105 33.47 9.08 -12.42
CA LYS A 105 34.43 8.68 -11.39
C LYS A 105 35.26 7.46 -11.81
N TYR A 106 34.68 6.52 -12.54
CA TYR A 106 35.40 5.37 -13.09
C TYR A 106 36.46 5.80 -14.12
N ASN A 107 36.12 6.73 -15.00
CA ASN A 107 37.06 7.29 -15.96
C ASN A 107 38.21 8.02 -15.24
N GLU A 108 37.89 8.82 -14.21
CA GLU A 108 38.89 9.49 -13.37
C GLU A 108 39.80 8.49 -12.64
N ILE A 109 39.26 7.39 -12.12
CA ILE A 109 40.03 6.29 -11.51
C ILE A 109 40.99 5.69 -12.54
N THR A 110 40.52 5.45 -13.76
CA THR A 110 41.33 4.86 -14.85
C THR A 110 42.48 5.78 -15.24
N GLN A 111 42.24 7.10 -15.30
CA GLN A 111 43.27 8.11 -15.56
C GLN A 111 44.26 8.25 -14.40
N ALA A 112 43.81 8.21 -13.15
CA ALA A 112 44.70 8.26 -11.99
C ALA A 112 45.57 7.00 -11.92
N ALA A 113 45.00 5.84 -12.20
CA ALA A 113 45.73 4.57 -12.23
C ALA A 113 46.80 4.53 -13.33
N SER A 114 46.51 5.05 -14.54
CA SER A 114 47.50 5.11 -15.62
C SER A 114 48.68 6.05 -15.28
N LYS A 115 48.41 7.10 -14.50
CA LYS A 115 49.43 8.00 -13.93
C LYS A 115 50.12 7.45 -12.68
N LYS A 116 49.76 6.23 -12.23
CA LYS A 116 50.23 5.60 -10.98
C LYS A 116 49.92 6.40 -9.70
N ASP A 117 48.93 7.29 -9.75
CA ASP A 117 48.48 8.08 -8.60
C ASP A 117 47.51 7.27 -7.73
N MET A 118 48.06 6.44 -6.86
CA MET A 118 47.27 5.56 -6.00
C MET A 118 46.53 6.29 -4.88
N GLN A 119 46.95 7.51 -4.50
CA GLN A 119 46.23 8.31 -3.52
C GLN A 119 44.92 8.82 -4.10
N MET A 120 44.95 9.36 -5.33
CA MET A 120 43.75 9.81 -6.03
C MET A 120 42.79 8.65 -6.32
N VAL A 121 43.32 7.49 -6.74
CA VAL A 121 42.51 6.26 -6.90
C VAL A 121 41.77 5.92 -5.59
N LEU A 122 42.47 5.91 -4.44
CA LEU A 122 41.84 5.61 -3.16
C LEU A 122 40.77 6.63 -2.77
N GLN A 123 41.03 7.93 -3.02
CA GLN A 123 40.07 9.00 -2.73
C GLN A 123 38.78 8.86 -3.54
N LEU A 124 38.88 8.65 -4.86
CA LEU A 124 37.73 8.46 -5.74
C LEU A 124 36.90 7.23 -5.35
N LEU A 125 37.57 6.14 -4.98
CA LEU A 125 36.91 4.93 -4.51
C LEU A 125 36.16 5.15 -3.18
N LYS A 126 36.73 5.91 -2.24
CA LYS A 126 36.03 6.31 -1.01
C LYS A 126 34.80 7.17 -1.30
N GLN A 127 34.87 8.08 -2.28
CA GLN A 127 33.72 8.88 -2.69
C GLN A 127 32.61 8.02 -3.29
N ILE A 128 32.94 7.10 -4.20
CA ILE A 128 31.97 6.14 -4.76
C ILE A 128 31.30 5.35 -3.64
N GLN A 129 32.10 4.83 -2.68
CA GLN A 129 31.55 4.11 -1.53
C GLN A 129 30.58 4.97 -0.71
N GLY A 130 30.95 6.22 -0.40
CA GLY A 130 30.11 7.15 0.34
C GLY A 130 28.79 7.47 -0.38
N ASP A 131 28.86 7.76 -1.68
CA ASP A 131 27.69 8.00 -2.52
C ASP A 131 26.73 6.79 -2.49
N ILE A 132 27.26 5.58 -2.65
CA ILE A 132 26.48 4.35 -2.66
C ILE A 132 25.79 4.14 -1.31
N THR A 133 26.53 4.28 -0.20
CA THR A 133 25.98 4.14 1.15
C THR A 133 24.87 5.18 1.41
N GLY A 134 25.06 6.43 0.97
CA GLY A 134 24.03 7.46 1.09
C GLY A 134 22.76 7.12 0.31
N LYS A 135 22.90 6.64 -0.92
CA LYS A 135 21.75 6.21 -1.74
C LYS A 135 21.02 5.02 -1.15
N GLN A 136 21.76 4.05 -0.62
CA GLN A 136 21.19 2.90 0.10
C GLN A 136 20.36 3.35 1.31
N SER A 137 20.87 4.31 2.09
CA SER A 137 20.13 4.87 3.23
C SER A 137 18.81 5.51 2.79
N ASN A 138 18.81 6.29 1.71
CA ASN A 138 17.59 6.90 1.18
C ASN A 138 16.56 5.87 0.72
N VAL A 139 16.99 4.82 0.00
CA VAL A 139 16.09 3.74 -0.43
C VAL A 139 15.54 2.97 0.77
N ALA A 140 16.36 2.70 1.78
CA ALA A 140 15.93 2.03 3.00
C ALA A 140 14.88 2.85 3.78
N LEU A 141 15.07 4.17 3.89
CA LEU A 141 14.08 5.07 4.51
C LEU A 141 12.77 5.05 3.74
N PHE A 142 12.81 5.15 2.40
CA PHE A 142 11.61 5.06 1.58
C PHE A 142 10.89 3.72 1.74
N LEU A 143 11.62 2.60 1.72
CA LEU A 143 11.04 1.26 1.91
C LEU A 143 10.37 1.13 3.28
N ASN A 144 10.95 1.70 4.33
CA ASN A 144 10.36 1.72 5.66
C ASN A 144 9.05 2.52 5.69
N ASP A 145 9.03 3.73 5.13
CA ASP A 145 7.83 4.56 5.02
C ASP A 145 6.72 3.84 4.24
N PHE A 146 7.10 3.22 3.12
CA PHE A 146 6.19 2.47 2.26
C PHE A 146 5.62 1.22 2.94
N ASN A 147 6.46 0.46 3.65
CA ASN A 147 6.02 -0.74 4.38
C ASN A 147 5.06 -0.37 5.51
N ASN A 148 5.32 0.73 6.23
CA ASN A 148 4.41 1.22 7.26
C ASN A 148 3.06 1.64 6.68
N PHE A 149 3.07 2.33 5.53
CA PHE A 149 1.85 2.65 4.79
C PHE A 149 1.10 1.37 4.38
N ASN A 150 1.80 0.38 3.83
CA ASN A 150 1.20 -0.88 3.38
C ASN A 150 0.55 -1.67 4.53
N SER A 151 1.24 -1.78 5.67
CA SER A 151 0.70 -2.47 6.86
C SER A 151 -0.65 -1.89 7.30
N LYS A 152 -0.82 -0.56 7.27
CA LYS A 152 -2.10 0.10 7.59
C LYS A 152 -3.22 -0.30 6.62
N ILE A 153 -2.91 -0.44 5.33
CA ILE A 153 -3.88 -0.88 4.31
C ILE A 153 -4.25 -2.36 4.53
N ILE A 154 -3.28 -3.22 4.84
CA ILE A 154 -3.51 -4.64 5.14
C ILE A 154 -4.41 -4.78 6.37
N ASP A 155 -4.11 -4.05 7.44
CA ASP A 155 -4.92 -4.11 8.67
C ASP A 155 -6.33 -3.55 8.43
N SER A 156 -6.45 -2.46 7.67
CA SER A 156 -7.75 -1.94 7.22
C SER A 156 -8.54 -2.99 6.45
N THR A 157 -7.90 -3.72 5.54
CA THR A 157 -8.54 -4.78 4.75
C THR A 157 -9.11 -5.88 5.65
N ARG A 158 -8.34 -6.30 6.66
CA ARG A 158 -8.77 -7.31 7.64
C ARG A 158 -9.97 -6.84 8.47
N GLU A 159 -9.92 -5.60 8.95
CA GLU A 159 -11.02 -4.99 9.72
C GLU A 159 -12.29 -4.86 8.87
N PHE A 160 -12.19 -4.37 7.64
CA PHE A 160 -13.33 -4.27 6.72
C PHE A 160 -13.92 -5.65 6.36
N GLN A 161 -13.09 -6.69 6.23
CA GLN A 161 -13.56 -8.06 6.07
C GLN A 161 -14.34 -8.53 7.30
N ALA A 162 -13.83 -8.29 8.50
CA ALA A 162 -14.51 -8.64 9.74
C ALA A 162 -15.85 -7.92 9.88
N PHE A 163 -15.88 -6.61 9.60
CA PHE A 163 -17.12 -5.82 9.58
C PHE A 163 -18.12 -6.35 8.58
N THR A 164 -17.69 -6.67 7.36
CA THR A 164 -18.56 -7.25 6.32
C THR A 164 -19.20 -8.54 6.80
N ASN A 165 -18.42 -9.43 7.43
CA ASN A 165 -18.94 -10.69 7.96
C ASN A 165 -19.94 -10.48 9.10
N THR A 166 -19.67 -9.55 10.02
CA THR A 166 -20.60 -9.23 11.12
C THR A 166 -21.91 -8.63 10.59
N VAL A 167 -21.84 -7.71 9.63
CA VAL A 167 -23.03 -7.09 9.03
C VAL A 167 -23.81 -8.10 8.20
N GLN A 168 -23.14 -9.03 7.51
CA GLN A 168 -23.79 -10.13 6.81
C GLN A 168 -24.58 -11.04 7.78
N ALA A 169 -24.01 -11.36 8.94
CA ALA A 169 -24.73 -12.12 9.97
C ALA A 169 -25.98 -11.37 10.46
N ALA A 170 -25.86 -10.04 10.67
CA ALA A 170 -26.98 -9.20 11.07
C ALA A 170 -28.07 -9.10 9.98
N LYS A 171 -27.69 -9.12 8.70
CA LYS A 171 -28.60 -9.20 7.55
C LYS A 171 -29.39 -10.52 7.57
N VAL A 172 -28.69 -11.65 7.70
CA VAL A 172 -29.31 -12.98 7.75
C VAL A 172 -30.28 -13.11 8.93
N ALA A 173 -29.91 -12.63 10.12
CA ALA A 173 -30.76 -12.68 11.30
C ALA A 173 -32.10 -11.95 11.10
N ARG A 174 -32.08 -10.79 10.43
CA ARG A 174 -33.29 -10.02 10.11
C ARG A 174 -34.16 -10.70 9.07
N GLN A 175 -33.55 -11.27 8.03
CA GLN A 175 -34.29 -12.09 7.06
C GLN A 175 -35.02 -13.25 7.76
N ASN A 176 -34.32 -13.99 8.64
CA ASN A 176 -34.92 -15.09 9.39
C ASN A 176 -36.07 -14.64 10.30
N THR A 177 -35.99 -13.43 10.86
CA THR A 177 -37.06 -12.86 11.68
C THR A 177 -38.29 -12.55 10.85
N ILE A 178 -38.12 -11.98 9.65
CA ILE A 178 -39.21 -11.75 8.69
C ILE A 178 -39.88 -13.08 8.33
N ASP A 179 -39.09 -14.08 7.94
CA ASP A 179 -39.60 -15.40 7.55
C ASP A 179 -40.38 -16.06 8.70
N SER A 180 -39.87 -15.93 9.93
CA SER A 180 -40.54 -16.45 11.14
C SER A 180 -41.88 -15.75 11.41
N LEU A 181 -41.94 -14.42 11.22
CA LEU A 181 -43.19 -13.66 11.36
C LEU A 181 -44.22 -14.08 10.31
N TYR A 182 -43.80 -14.30 9.06
CA TYR A 182 -44.68 -14.82 8.01
C TYR A 182 -45.21 -16.22 8.34
N ASN A 183 -44.34 -17.13 8.80
CA ASN A 183 -44.72 -18.48 9.19
C ASN A 183 -45.68 -18.51 10.38
N ALA A 184 -45.58 -17.54 11.30
CA ALA A 184 -46.50 -17.36 12.41
C ALA A 184 -47.84 -16.70 12.01
N GLY A 185 -48.04 -16.34 10.74
CA GLY A 185 -49.26 -15.69 10.27
C GLY A 185 -49.35 -14.20 10.61
N ALA A 186 -48.24 -13.56 10.99
CA ALA A 186 -48.24 -12.17 11.46
C ALA A 186 -48.77 -11.18 10.40
N GLN A 187 -48.59 -11.48 9.11
CA GLN A 187 -49.11 -10.67 8.00
C GLN A 187 -50.64 -10.48 8.04
N ASN A 188 -51.37 -11.38 8.70
CA ASN A 188 -52.83 -11.32 8.80
C ASN A 188 -53.33 -10.33 9.87
N THR A 189 -52.44 -9.76 10.69
CA THR A 189 -52.79 -8.80 11.74
C THR A 189 -52.14 -7.44 11.51
N SER A 190 -52.75 -6.35 11.99
CA SER A 190 -52.17 -5.01 11.86
C SER A 190 -50.83 -4.89 12.59
N GLN A 191 -50.76 -5.36 13.83
CA GLN A 191 -49.52 -5.36 14.63
C GLN A 191 -48.42 -6.21 14.01
N GLY A 192 -48.76 -7.37 13.44
CA GLY A 192 -47.79 -8.23 12.77
C GLY A 192 -47.25 -7.61 11.47
N ARG A 193 -48.09 -6.90 10.70
CA ARG A 193 -47.63 -6.13 9.52
C ARG A 193 -46.69 -4.99 9.93
N GLU A 194 -46.98 -4.28 11.01
CA GLU A 194 -46.09 -3.24 11.54
C GLU A 194 -44.74 -3.81 11.98
N ALA A 195 -44.73 -4.97 12.65
CA ALA A 195 -43.51 -5.66 13.04
C ALA A 195 -42.67 -6.11 11.83
N ILE A 196 -43.31 -6.71 10.80
CA ILE A 196 -42.65 -7.08 9.54
C ILE A 196 -42.05 -5.85 8.87
N GLN A 197 -42.83 -4.77 8.76
CA GLN A 197 -42.38 -3.53 8.12
C GLN A 197 -41.17 -2.94 8.83
N LYS A 198 -41.17 -2.92 10.17
CA LYS A 198 -40.03 -2.44 10.96
C LYS A 198 -38.76 -3.25 10.64
N VAL A 199 -38.84 -4.58 10.72
CA VAL A 199 -37.67 -5.43 10.47
C VAL A 199 -37.20 -5.35 9.01
N ALA A 200 -38.13 -5.18 8.06
CA ALA A 200 -37.80 -4.98 6.65
C ALA A 200 -37.01 -3.69 6.39
N VAL A 201 -37.37 -2.59 7.07
CA VAL A 201 -36.61 -1.33 7.01
C VAL A 201 -35.21 -1.52 7.59
N GLU A 202 -35.09 -2.18 8.75
CA GLU A 202 -33.77 -2.47 9.33
C GLU A 202 -32.92 -3.36 8.43
N LEU A 203 -33.53 -4.38 7.80
CA LEU A 203 -32.86 -5.26 6.84
C LEU A 203 -32.29 -4.46 5.67
N HIS A 204 -33.06 -3.52 5.12
CA HIS A 204 -32.61 -2.67 4.02
C HIS A 204 -31.40 -1.80 4.41
N MET A 205 -31.41 -1.23 5.61
CA MET A 205 -30.29 -0.42 6.12
C MET A 205 -29.02 -1.27 6.31
N VAL A 206 -29.16 -2.46 6.91
CA VAL A 206 -28.03 -3.38 7.12
C VAL A 206 -27.50 -3.92 5.79
N ASP A 207 -28.37 -4.22 4.82
CA ASP A 207 -27.97 -4.66 3.48
C ASP A 207 -27.23 -3.55 2.72
N THR A 208 -27.70 -2.31 2.83
CA THR A 208 -27.01 -1.14 2.27
C THR A 208 -25.60 -1.01 2.87
N LEU A 209 -25.46 -1.12 4.20
CA LEU A 209 -24.14 -1.11 4.85
C LEU A 209 -23.25 -2.26 4.37
N HIS A 210 -23.79 -3.49 4.31
CA HIS A 210 -23.05 -4.65 3.82
C HIS A 210 -22.49 -4.39 2.40
N PHE A 211 -23.33 -3.87 1.50
CA PHE A 211 -22.91 -3.52 0.15
C PHE A 211 -21.81 -2.45 0.16
N GLN A 212 -21.93 -1.38 0.96
CA GLN A 212 -20.89 -0.35 1.03
C GLN A 212 -19.56 -0.91 1.57
N LEU A 213 -19.59 -1.75 2.60
CA LEU A 213 -18.40 -2.40 3.14
C LEU A 213 -17.75 -3.34 2.12
N ALA A 214 -18.53 -4.18 1.45
CA ALA A 214 -18.04 -5.09 0.42
C ALA A 214 -17.40 -4.34 -0.76
N THR A 215 -17.97 -3.20 -1.18
CA THR A 215 -17.36 -2.41 -2.26
C THR A 215 -16.06 -1.72 -1.82
N HIS A 216 -15.90 -1.31 -0.56
CA HIS A 216 -14.61 -0.81 -0.05
C HIS A 216 -13.57 -1.93 0.02
N LEU A 217 -13.99 -3.11 0.47
CA LEU A 217 -13.13 -4.29 0.51
C LEU A 217 -12.63 -4.69 -0.89
N GLN A 218 -13.51 -4.66 -1.90
CA GLN A 218 -13.13 -4.88 -3.30
C GLN A 218 -12.11 -3.87 -3.79
N VAL A 219 -12.24 -2.60 -3.39
CA VAL A 219 -11.22 -1.59 -3.68
C VAL A 219 -9.90 -2.03 -3.06
N PHE A 220 -9.81 -2.32 -1.76
CA PHE A 220 -8.53 -2.79 -1.16
C PHE A 220 -7.93 -4.04 -1.81
N GLN A 221 -8.77 -4.97 -2.24
CA GLN A 221 -8.34 -6.20 -2.90
C GLN A 221 -7.93 -5.98 -4.37
N GLY A 222 -8.35 -4.87 -4.98
CA GLY A 222 -8.11 -4.53 -6.39
C GLY A 222 -8.69 -5.54 -7.38
N SER A 223 -8.68 -5.19 -8.67
CA SER A 223 -8.91 -6.18 -9.73
C SER A 223 -7.73 -7.15 -9.92
N ASN A 224 -6.56 -6.84 -9.34
CA ASN A 224 -5.30 -7.60 -9.40
C ASN A 224 -4.45 -7.51 -8.10
N GLY A 225 -5.00 -7.09 -6.95
CA GLY A 225 -4.20 -6.94 -5.71
C GLY A 225 -3.21 -5.78 -5.73
N TRP A 226 -3.67 -4.54 -5.52
CA TRP A 226 -2.77 -3.38 -5.33
C TRP A 226 -2.32 -3.19 -3.88
N ILE A 227 -2.71 -4.08 -2.95
CA ILE A 227 -1.85 -4.37 -1.79
C ILE A 227 -0.47 -4.61 -2.42
N PRO A 228 0.49 -3.68 -2.28
CA PRO A 228 1.57 -3.46 -3.20
C PRO A 228 2.17 -4.77 -3.64
N SER A 229 1.80 -5.17 -4.85
CA SER A 229 2.44 -6.26 -5.52
C SER A 229 3.95 -5.97 -5.50
N PRO A 230 4.79 -6.99 -5.29
CA PRO A 230 6.26 -6.87 -5.20
C PRO A 230 6.95 -6.25 -6.42
N GLY A 231 6.22 -5.71 -7.41
CA GLY A 231 6.73 -5.10 -8.63
C GLY A 231 7.67 -3.90 -8.40
N LEU A 232 7.31 -2.94 -7.54
CA LEU A 232 8.21 -1.82 -7.18
C LEU A 232 9.16 -2.19 -6.03
N LEU A 233 8.64 -2.91 -5.03
CA LEU A 233 9.40 -3.26 -3.83
C LEU A 233 10.53 -4.24 -4.11
N GLY A 234 10.30 -5.28 -4.91
CA GLY A 234 11.29 -6.32 -5.17
C GLY A 234 12.61 -5.79 -5.76
N PRO A 235 12.58 -4.94 -6.80
CA PRO A 235 13.79 -4.29 -7.31
C PRO A 235 14.51 -3.39 -6.28
N LEU A 236 13.77 -2.62 -5.47
CA LEU A 236 14.33 -1.74 -4.44
C LEU A 236 14.91 -2.52 -3.24
N GLU A 237 14.25 -3.60 -2.82
CA GLU A 237 14.72 -4.52 -1.79
C GLU A 237 15.96 -5.31 -2.24
N LYS A 238 16.01 -5.69 -3.52
CA LYS A 238 17.21 -6.30 -4.11
C LYS A 238 18.38 -5.32 -4.12
N PHE A 239 18.13 -4.04 -4.41
CA PHE A 239 19.16 -3.00 -4.36
C PHE A 239 19.77 -2.89 -2.95
N THR A 240 18.95 -2.80 -1.91
CA THR A 240 19.45 -2.74 -0.52
C THR A 240 20.13 -4.04 -0.08
N THR A 241 19.54 -5.20 -0.37
CA THR A 241 20.06 -6.52 0.07
C THR A 241 21.37 -6.92 -0.62
N ASN A 242 21.51 -6.68 -1.93
CA ASN A 242 22.72 -7.04 -2.66
C ASN A 242 23.93 -6.20 -2.21
N LEU A 243 23.71 -4.97 -1.77
CA LEU A 243 24.76 -4.10 -1.25
C LEU A 243 25.24 -4.48 0.16
N TYR A 244 24.34 -4.88 1.06
CA TYR A 244 24.74 -5.42 2.37
C TYR A 244 25.62 -6.67 2.23
N LYS A 245 25.29 -7.56 1.29
CA LYS A 245 26.11 -8.76 0.99
C LYS A 245 27.49 -8.42 0.42
N LEU A 246 27.66 -7.24 -0.17
CA LEU A 246 28.94 -6.74 -0.68
C LEU A 246 29.77 -6.05 0.40
N GLN A 247 29.15 -5.42 1.40
CA GLN A 247 29.84 -4.80 2.54
C GLN A 247 30.33 -5.82 3.58
N ALA A 248 29.68 -6.98 3.67
CA ALA A 248 30.03 -8.05 4.61
C ALA A 248 31.14 -9.01 4.10
N LYS A 249 31.72 -8.75 2.93
CA LYS A 249 32.76 -9.56 2.27
C LYS A 249 34.01 -8.74 1.98
#